data_AF-Q5XNQ3-F1
#
_entry.id   AF-Q5XNQ3-F1
#
_cell.length_a   1.000
_cell.length_b   1.000
_cell.length_c   1.000
_cell.angle_alpha   90.00
_cell.angle_beta   90.00
_cell.angle_gamma   90.00
#
_symmetry.space_group_name_H-M   'P 1'
#
loop_
_entity.id
_entity.type
_entity.pdbx_description
1 polymer ?
#
loop_
_entity_poly.entity_id
_entity_poly.type
_entity_poly.pdbx_seq_one_letter_code
_entity_poly.pdbx_strand_id
1 'polypeptide(L)' 'MIMALDHFSKWAKAEAVQSITTQQAISFVSKNIFIRFGIPKVIITDNGTQFASSKFKDFCRKWDIDLRFSSTYHP' A
#
# COMPACT_ATOMS: atom_id res chain seq x y z
N MET A 1 9.79 -8.18 -1.69
CA MET A 1 9.97 -6.72 -1.78
C MET A 1 8.61 -6.07 -1.87
N ILE A 2 8.41 -4.92 -1.25
CA ILE A 2 7.20 -4.09 -1.38
C ILE A 2 7.59 -2.82 -2.14
N MET A 3 6.77 -2.41 -3.10
CA MET A 3 7.00 -1.20 -3.89
C MET A 3 5.79 -0.28 -3.82
N ALA A 4 6.05 1.03 -3.87
CA ALA A 4 5.05 2.05 -4.09
C ALA A 4 5.55 3.06 -5.12
N LEU A 5 4.62 3.55 -5.93
CA LEU A 5 4.82 4.62 -6.88
C LEU A 5 3.79 5.71 -6.56
N ASP A 6 4.27 6.92 -6.28
CA ASP A 6 3.40 8.08 -6.21
C ASP A 6 3.02 8.52 -7.63
N HIS A 7 1.71 8.59 -7.89
CA HIS A 7 1.21 8.85 -9.24
C HIS A 7 1.53 10.26 -9.74
N PHE A 8 1.55 11.25 -8.83
CA PHE A 8 1.74 12.66 -9.16
C PHE A 8 3.22 13.01 -9.35
N SER A 9 4.05 12.76 -8.34
CA SER A 9 5.49 13.09 -8.36
C SER A 9 6.34 12.07 -9.11
N LYS A 10 5.76 10.93 -9.49
CA LYS A 10 6.48 9.75 -10.02
C LYS A 10 7.56 9.23 -9.07
N TRP A 11 7.49 9.57 -7.78
CA TRP A 11 8.41 9.06 -6.79
C TRP A 11 8.19 7.58 -6.54
N ALA A 12 9.24 6.77 -6.70
CA ALA A 12 9.22 5.34 -6.45
C ALA A 12 9.98 4.98 -5.18
N LYS A 13 9.44 4.01 -4.44
CA LYS A 13 10.11 3.41 -3.29
C LYS A 13 9.95 1.91 -3.32
N ALA A 14 11.07 1.23 -3.10
CA ALA A 14 11.13 -0.19 -2.90
C ALA A 14 11.77 -0.50 -1.54
N GLU A 15 11.23 -1.51 -0.86
CA GLU A 15 11.78 -2.02 0.39
C GLU A 15 11.84 -3.54 0.36
N ALA A 16 13.03 -4.08 0.57
CA ALA A 16 13.22 -5.51 0.75
C ALA A 16 12.71 -5.92 2.13
N VAL A 17 11.78 -6.87 2.17
CA VAL A 17 11.22 -7.42 3.40
C VAL A 17 11.49 -8.92 3.42
N GLN A 18 11.80 -9.45 4.60
CA GLN A 18 12.08 -10.89 4.78
C GLN A 18 10.86 -11.76 4.41
N SER A 19 9.64 -11.25 4.66
CA SER A 19 8.40 -11.89 4.28
C SER A 19 7.33 -10.85 3.95
N ILE A 20 6.56 -11.08 2.88
CA ILE A 20 5.47 -10.21 2.45
C ILE A 20 4.23 -10.57 3.27
N THR A 21 4.00 -9.81 4.34
CA THR A 21 2.84 -9.98 5.23
C THR A 21 2.04 -8.70 5.30
N THR A 22 0.77 -8.79 5.71
CA THR A 22 -0.07 -7.62 5.98
C THR A 22 0.60 -6.62 6.94
N GLN A 23 1.26 -7.12 7.98
CA GLN A 23 1.93 -6.25 8.96
C GLN A 23 3.09 -5.48 8.32
N GLN A 24 3.84 -6.12 7.44
CA GLN A 24 4.92 -5.46 6.70
C GLN A 24 4.36 -4.44 5.70
N ALA A 25 3.23 -4.72 5.04
CA ALA A 25 2.55 -3.75 4.18
C ALA A 25 2.09 -2.51 4.95
N ILE A 26 1.46 -2.67 6.12
CA ILE A 26 1.05 -1.56 6.99
C ILE A 26 2.27 -0.74 7.47
N SER A 27 3.33 -1.43 7.90
CA SER A 27 4.58 -0.79 8.32
C SER A 27 5.20 0.01 7.17
N PHE A 28 5.22 -0.55 5.96
CA PHE A 28 5.75 0.11 4.78
C PHE A 28 5.00 1.41 4.48
N VAL A 29 3.66 1.38 4.45
CA VAL A 29 2.83 2.57 4.21
C VAL A 29 3.07 3.63 5.29
N SER A 30 3.04 3.23 6.55
CA SER A 30 3.19 4.17 7.68
C SER A 30 4.56 4.84 7.70
N LYS A 31 5.64 4.07 7.46
CA LYS A 31 7.01 4.58 7.55
C LYS A 31 7.45 5.37 6.32
N ASN A 32 7.06 4.92 5.13
CA ASN A 32 7.59 5.48 3.89
C ASN A 32 6.64 6.48 3.23
N ILE A 33 5.33 6.34 3.43
CA ILE A 33 4.32 7.18 2.78
C ILE A 33 3.82 8.24 3.75
N PHE A 34 3.28 7.85 4.92
CA PHE A 34 2.63 8.80 5.83
C PHE A 34 3.58 9.89 6.32
N ILE A 35 4.80 9.52 6.72
CA ILE A 35 5.79 10.47 7.25
C ILE A 35 6.20 11.50 6.18
N ARG A 36 6.23 11.11 4.90
CA ARG A 36 6.76 11.94 3.82
C ARG A 36 5.69 12.75 3.10
N PHE A 37 4.54 12.14 2.82
CA PHE A 37 3.48 12.70 1.98
C PHE A 37 2.19 12.97 2.77
N GLY A 38 2.14 12.61 4.05
CA GLY A 38 0.90 12.58 4.81
C GLY A 38 0.04 11.38 4.45
N ILE A 39 -1.22 11.41 4.89
CA ILE A 39 -2.18 10.34 4.64
C ILE A 39 -2.63 10.41 3.17
N PRO A 40 -2.39 9.37 2.36
CA PRO A 40 -2.84 9.33 0.97
C PRO A 40 -4.37 9.19 0.94
N LYS A 41 -5.03 9.86 0.00
CA LYS A 41 -6.48 9.72 -0.18
C LYS A 41 -6.87 8.36 -0.78
N VAL A 42 -6.03 7.83 -1.66
CA VAL A 42 -6.29 6.58 -2.40
C VAL A 42 -5.03 5.74 -2.40
N ILE A 43 -5.17 4.44 -2.14
CA ILE A 43 -4.14 3.43 -2.37
C ILE A 43 -4.69 2.42 -3.38
N ILE A 44 -3.96 2.21 -4.46
CA ILE A 44 -4.26 1.19 -5.47
C ILE A 44 -3.23 0.07 -5.32
N THR A 45 -3.67 -1.16 -5.06
CA THR A 45 -2.79 -2.32 -4.96
C THR A 45 -3.22 -3.42 -5.93
N ASP A 46 -2.35 -4.41 -6.14
CA ASP A 46 -2.77 -5.68 -6.71
C ASP A 46 -3.71 -6.43 -5.75
N ASN A 47 -4.26 -7.56 -6.22
CA ASN A 47 -5.10 -8.47 -5.42
C ASN A 47 -4.29 -9.38 -4.47
N GLY A 48 -3.07 -8.98 -4.10
CA GLY A 48 -2.24 -9.71 -3.16
C GLY A 48 -2.94 -9.90 -1.81
N THR A 49 -2.79 -11.09 -1.22
CA THR A 49 -3.48 -11.47 0.03
C THR A 49 -3.14 -10.54 1.20
N GLN A 50 -1.93 -10.01 1.22
CA GLN A 50 -1.48 -9.01 2.20
C GLN A 50 -2.33 -7.73 2.17
N PHE A 51 -2.75 -7.28 0.98
CA PHE A 51 -3.56 -6.08 0.78
C PHE A 51 -5.07 -6.37 0.83
N ALA A 52 -5.48 -7.57 0.42
CA ALA A 52 -6.87 -8.02 0.49
C ALA A 52 -7.34 -8.41 1.91
N SER A 53 -6.40 -8.61 2.84
CA SER A 53 -6.68 -8.97 4.24
C SER A 53 -7.58 -7.96 4.96
N SER A 54 -8.41 -8.45 5.89
CA SER A 54 -9.26 -7.60 6.74
C SER A 54 -8.44 -6.55 7.49
N LYS A 55 -7.30 -6.95 8.05
CA LYS A 55 -6.41 -6.06 8.80
C LYS A 55 -5.87 -4.90 7.96
N PHE A 56 -5.55 -5.12 6.69
CA PHE A 56 -5.13 -4.01 5.80
C PHE A 56 -6.30 -3.09 5.46
N LYS A 57 -7.48 -3.66 5.17
CA LYS A 57 -8.71 -2.90 4.94
C LYS A 57 -9.09 -2.05 6.15
N ASP A 58 -8.99 -2.59 7.36
CA ASP A 58 -9.27 -1.89 8.62
C ASP A 58 -8.29 -0.74 8.84
N PHE A 59 -7.02 -0.96 8.53
CA PHE A 59 -6.00 0.08 8.54
C PHE A 59 -6.36 1.22 7.57
N CYS A 60 -6.70 0.92 6.32
CA CYS A 60 -7.12 1.94 5.35
C CYS A 60 -8.36 2.71 5.83
N ARG A 61 -9.40 2.00 6.32
CA ARG A 61 -10.61 2.62 6.86
C ARG A 61 -10.33 3.55 8.05
N LYS A 62 -9.45 3.14 8.96
CA LYS A 62 -9.07 3.96 10.13
C LYS A 62 -8.47 5.31 9.74
N TRP A 63 -7.77 5.36 8.62
CA TRP A 63 -7.10 6.57 8.12
C TRP A 63 -7.86 7.26 6.99
N ASP A 64 -9.11 6.87 6.74
CA ASP A 64 -9.95 7.41 5.66
C ASP A 64 -9.30 7.29 4.26
N ILE A 65 -8.65 6.15 4.03
CA ILE A 65 -7.97 5.83 2.77
C ILE A 65 -8.90 4.98 1.91
N ASP A 66 -9.19 5.44 0.69
CA ASP A 66 -9.89 4.66 -0.33
C ASP A 66 -8.94 3.58 -0.90
N LEU A 67 -9.18 2.33 -0.51
CA LEU A 67 -8.44 1.17 -0.99
C LEU A 67 -9.10 0.61 -2.24
N ARG A 68 -8.37 0.64 -3.36
CA ARG A 68 -8.78 0.07 -4.64
C ARG A 68 -7.85 -1.06 -5.06
N PHE A 69 -8.41 -2.03 -5.77
CA PHE A 69 -7.66 -3.13 -6.33
C PHE A 69 -7.55 -2.95 -7.84
N SER A 70 -6.36 -3.14 -8.41
CA SER A 70 -6.21 -3.23 -9.86
C SER A 70 -6.90 -4.50 -10.36
N SER A 71 -7.43 -4.47 -11.59
CA SER A 71 -7.90 -5.69 -12.23
C SER A 71 -6.77 -6.72 -12.30
N THR A 72 -7.11 -8.00 -12.18
CA THR A 72 -6.18 -9.09 -12.51
C THR A 72 -5.82 -8.98 -13.99
N TYR A 73 -4.60 -8.51 -14.26
CA TYR A 73 -3.79 -8.62 -15.47
C TYR A 73 -4.53 -8.67 -16.83
N HIS A 74 -4.45 -7.56 -17.58
CA HIS A 74 -4.29 -7.63 -19.04
C HIS A 74 -2.91 -6.99 -19.32
N PRO A 75 -1.95 -7.74 -19.90
CA PRO A 75 -0.58 -7.27 -20.16
C PRO A 75 -0.51 -6.06 -21.08
#